data_AF-A0A3P6SRP7-F1
#
_entry.id   AF-A0A3P6SRP7-F1
#
_cell.length_a   1.000
_cell.length_b   1.000
_cell.length_c   1.000
_cell.angle_alpha   90.00
_cell.angle_beta   90.00
_cell.angle_gamma   90.00
#
_symmetry.space_group_name_H-M   'P 1'
#
loop_
_entity.id
_entity.type
_entity.pdbx_description
1 polymer ?
#
loop_
_entity_poly.entity_id
_entity_poly.type
_entity_poly.pdbx_seq_one_letter_code
_entity_poly.pdbx_strand_id
1 'polypeptide(L)'
;MICPTSDLCVGSCNLQATEEGAINIGGLQQFACDVFKKMNIRQIVSKEIRENRNKSHESPIALIGCGPASISCASFLARLGYTDITIYEKNDYVGGLSSSEIPQFRLPYDVVDFEIQLAKDIGVKIVTGRALHKNDLTVEKLKADGAKAVFIGIGMPDPKKISVFEGLNQSHGFYTSKDFLPMIAAASKPGMCACSAKQLPSMKGRVITTFLSRHFKCSFVGDTAFDCATSALRAGASRVTVVFRKGF
;
A
#
# COMPACT_ATOMS: atom_id res chain seq x y z
N MET A 1 3.41 5.74 10.82
CA MET A 1 4.67 5.09 10.35
C MET A 1 5.20 5.70 9.06
N ILE A 2 4.44 5.77 7.96
CA ILE A 2 4.99 6.10 6.62
C ILE A 2 4.75 7.53 6.13
N CYS A 3 3.96 8.35 6.83
CA CYS A 3 3.66 9.71 6.37
C CYS A 3 4.94 10.56 6.29
N PRO A 4 5.18 11.29 5.18
CA PRO A 4 6.26 12.27 5.09
C PRO A 4 5.88 13.51 5.90
N THR A 5 5.95 13.42 7.22
CA THR A 5 5.36 14.41 8.15
C THR A 5 5.93 15.82 7.98
N SER A 6 7.19 15.95 7.57
CA SER A 6 7.84 17.24 7.29
C SER A 6 7.18 18.02 6.16
N ASP A 7 6.59 17.34 5.19
CA ASP A 7 5.81 17.92 4.08
C ASP A 7 4.31 18.02 4.43
N LEU A 8 3.91 17.62 5.64
CA LEU A 8 2.53 17.54 6.11
C LEU A 8 2.40 18.22 7.48
N CYS A 9 1.88 17.50 8.48
CA CYS A 9 1.53 18.04 9.79
C CYS A 9 2.71 18.64 10.57
N VAL A 10 3.91 18.05 10.48
CA VAL A 10 5.10 18.52 11.21
C VAL A 10 5.67 19.77 10.56
N GLY A 11 5.58 19.90 9.23
CA GLY A 11 6.07 21.06 8.49
C GLY A 11 5.40 22.39 8.86
N SER A 12 4.20 22.35 9.44
CA SER A 12 3.46 23.53 9.92
C SER A 12 3.24 23.53 11.43
N CYS A 13 4.05 22.78 12.18
CA CYS A 13 3.97 22.78 13.64
C CYS A 13 4.47 24.11 14.22
N ASN A 14 3.73 24.73 15.13
CA ASN A 14 4.15 26.00 15.77
C ASN A 14 5.49 25.88 16.50
N LEU A 15 5.78 24.73 17.12
CA LEU A 15 7.06 24.47 17.81
C LEU A 15 8.24 24.32 16.85
N GLN A 16 8.02 24.29 15.54
CA GLN A 16 9.13 24.42 14.58
C GLN A 16 9.87 25.76 14.74
N ALA A 17 9.24 26.76 15.35
CA ALA A 17 9.83 28.07 15.62
C ALA A 17 10.64 28.15 16.93
N THR A 18 10.75 27.05 17.70
CA THR A 18 11.57 26.98 18.91
C THR A 18 12.82 26.14 18.67
N GLU A 19 13.83 26.28 19.53
CA GLU A 19 15.14 25.64 19.39
C GLU A 19 15.08 24.10 19.43
N GLU A 20 14.13 23.55 20.19
CA GLU A 20 13.88 22.10 20.27
C GLU A 20 13.16 21.52 19.04
N GLY A 21 12.50 22.38 18.25
CA GLY A 21 11.85 22.03 16.99
C GLY A 21 10.46 21.36 17.12
N ALA A 22 9.91 20.98 15.96
CA ALA A 22 8.56 20.46 15.88
C ALA A 22 8.34 19.11 16.59
N ILE A 23 7.09 18.89 17.00
CA ILE A 23 6.65 17.65 17.64
C ILE A 23 6.74 16.46 16.67
N ASN A 24 7.16 15.29 17.18
CA ASN A 24 7.09 14.03 16.46
C ASN A 24 5.64 13.48 16.40
N ILE A 25 4.79 14.15 15.63
CA ILE A 25 3.36 13.82 15.50
C ILE A 25 3.16 12.38 14.99
N GLY A 26 3.96 11.97 14.00
CA GLY A 26 3.89 10.63 13.41
C GLY A 26 4.21 9.51 14.40
N GLY A 27 5.21 9.72 15.26
CA GLY A 27 5.59 8.77 16.32
C GLY A 27 4.53 8.68 17.43
N LEU A 28 3.92 9.82 17.82
CA LEU A 28 2.83 9.83 18.80
C LEU A 28 1.60 9.08 18.28
N GLN A 29 1.22 9.32 17.02
CA GLN A 29 0.12 8.59 16.39
C GLN A 29 0.42 7.08 16.33
N GLN A 30 1.64 6.71 15.94
CA GLN A 30 2.07 5.30 15.92
C GLN A 30 1.93 4.67 17.30
N PHE A 31 2.45 5.32 18.35
CA PHE A 31 2.40 4.78 19.72
C PHE A 31 0.96 4.52 20.18
N ALA A 32 0.07 5.48 19.98
CA ALA A 32 -1.34 5.32 20.36
C ALA A 32 -2.02 4.17 19.59
N CYS A 33 -1.78 4.08 18.28
CA CYS A 33 -2.31 3.00 17.44
C CYS A 33 -1.74 1.62 17.84
N ASP A 34 -0.45 1.54 18.18
CA ASP A 34 0.20 0.30 18.60
C ASP A 34 -0.35 -0.20 19.94
N VAL A 35 -0.65 0.72 20.87
CA VAL A 35 -1.32 0.39 22.14
C VAL A 35 -2.74 -0.12 21.88
N PHE A 36 -3.52 0.55 21.02
CA PHE A 36 -4.87 0.12 20.66
C PHE A 36 -4.88 -1.26 19.99
N LYS A 37 -3.94 -1.51 19.07
CA LYS A 37 -3.75 -2.82 18.44
C LYS A 37 -3.50 -3.93 19.47
N LYS A 38 -2.67 -3.66 20.49
CA LYS A 38 -2.41 -4.62 21.59
C LYS A 38 -3.63 -4.91 22.46
N MET A 39 -4.58 -3.96 22.56
CA MET A 39 -5.83 -4.18 23.27
C MET A 39 -6.76 -5.18 22.56
N ASN A 40 -6.52 -5.47 21.27
CA ASN A 40 -7.27 -6.44 20.47
C ASN A 40 -8.79 -6.18 20.47
N ILE A 41 -9.17 -4.90 20.42
CA ILE A 41 -10.56 -4.46 20.40
C ILE A 41 -11.03 -4.41 18.95
N ARG A 42 -12.15 -5.09 18.67
CA ARG A 42 -12.76 -5.12 17.33
C ARG A 42 -13.48 -3.82 17.01
N GLN A 43 -13.49 -3.45 15.74
CA GLN A 43 -14.29 -2.33 15.30
C GLN A 43 -15.78 -2.70 15.27
N ILE A 44 -16.64 -1.80 15.76
CA ILE A 44 -18.10 -1.96 15.70
C ILE A 44 -18.74 -0.80 14.94
N VAL A 45 -19.85 -1.09 14.27
CA VAL A 45 -20.77 -0.06 13.75
C VAL A 45 -21.72 0.31 14.88
N SER A 46 -21.95 1.60 15.10
CA SER A 46 -22.81 2.09 16.18
C SER A 46 -24.23 1.54 16.06
N LYS A 47 -24.89 1.34 17.21
CA LYS A 47 -26.26 0.81 17.28
C LYS A 47 -27.25 1.71 16.52
N GLU A 48 -27.13 3.02 16.70
CA GLU A 48 -27.95 4.03 16.01
C GLU A 48 -27.90 3.88 14.48
N ILE A 49 -26.71 3.71 13.90
CA ILE A 49 -26.56 3.53 12.44
C ILE A 49 -27.19 2.21 12.00
N ARG A 50 -27.07 1.14 12.80
CA ARG A 50 -27.67 -0.16 12.47
C ARG A 50 -29.20 -0.11 12.48
N GLU A 51 -29.78 0.62 13.43
CA GLU A 51 -31.24 0.77 13.58
C GLU A 51 -31.84 1.70 12.52
N ASN A 52 -31.10 2.72 12.08
CA ASN A 52 -31.54 3.68 11.06
C ASN A 52 -31.27 3.22 9.61
N ARG A 53 -30.92 1.95 9.38
CA ARG A 53 -30.71 1.41 8.03
C ARG A 53 -32.02 1.42 7.24
N ASN A 54 -31.89 1.74 5.97
CA ASN A 54 -32.98 1.65 4.99
C ASN A 54 -32.55 0.79 3.80
N LYS A 55 -33.49 0.51 2.90
CA LYS A 55 -33.27 -0.31 1.71
C LYS A 55 -32.09 0.14 0.83
N SER A 56 -31.77 1.43 0.81
CA SER A 56 -30.63 1.95 0.05
C SER A 56 -29.28 1.47 0.60
N HIS A 57 -29.18 1.20 1.90
CA HIS A 57 -27.95 0.71 2.54
C HIS A 57 -27.63 -0.76 2.19
N GLU A 58 -28.61 -1.49 1.66
CA GLU A 58 -28.45 -2.86 1.15
C GLU A 58 -27.94 -2.86 -0.30
N SER A 59 -27.72 -1.70 -0.91
CA SER A 59 -27.23 -1.59 -2.28
C SER A 59 -25.83 -2.19 -2.41
N PRO A 60 -25.59 -3.12 -3.35
CA PRO A 60 -24.27 -3.70 -3.56
C PRO A 60 -23.27 -2.66 -4.09
N ILE A 61 -22.12 -2.54 -3.43
CA ILE A 61 -21.03 -1.65 -3.81
C ILE A 61 -19.78 -2.47 -4.09
N ALA A 62 -19.23 -2.32 -5.30
CA ALA A 62 -17.99 -2.96 -5.70
C ALA A 62 -16.82 -1.97 -5.63
N LEU A 63 -15.71 -2.39 -5.05
CA LEU A 63 -14.46 -1.64 -5.07
C LEU A 63 -13.39 -2.50 -5.75
N ILE A 64 -12.51 -1.88 -6.53
CA ILE A 64 -11.47 -2.59 -7.29
C ILE A 64 -10.09 -2.15 -6.81
N GLY A 65 -9.28 -3.11 -6.39
CA GLY A 65 -7.97 -2.94 -5.75
C GLY A 65 -8.09 -2.83 -4.23
N CYS A 66 -7.42 -3.69 -3.47
CA CYS A 66 -7.37 -3.66 -2.01
C CYS A 66 -6.16 -2.87 -1.51
N GLY A 67 -6.05 -1.61 -1.97
CA GLY A 67 -5.09 -0.64 -1.47
C GLY A 67 -5.69 0.34 -0.44
N PRO A 68 -4.88 1.29 0.08
CA PRO A 68 -5.34 2.25 1.08
C PRO A 68 -6.59 3.05 0.67
N ALA A 69 -6.71 3.39 -0.61
CA ALA A 69 -7.86 4.13 -1.14
C ALA A 69 -9.17 3.36 -0.97
N SER A 70 -9.21 2.10 -1.42
CA SER A 70 -10.42 1.27 -1.32
C SER A 70 -10.71 0.82 0.10
N ILE A 71 -9.69 0.54 0.92
CA ILE A 71 -9.87 0.20 2.34
C ILE A 71 -10.51 1.38 3.08
N SER A 72 -10.02 2.60 2.84
CA SER A 72 -10.61 3.82 3.40
C SER A 72 -12.05 4.01 2.92
N CYS A 73 -12.28 3.97 1.60
CA CYS A 73 -13.61 4.14 1.01
C CYS A 73 -14.62 3.11 1.57
N ALA A 74 -14.27 1.82 1.56
CA ALA A 74 -15.11 0.76 2.11
C ALA A 74 -15.39 0.95 3.60
N SER A 75 -14.38 1.35 4.38
CA SER A 75 -14.54 1.58 5.82
C SER A 75 -15.51 2.73 6.11
N PHE A 76 -15.44 3.82 5.37
CA PHE A 76 -16.38 4.94 5.51
C PHE A 76 -17.79 4.54 5.08
N LEU A 77 -17.95 3.81 3.96
CA LEU A 77 -19.25 3.31 3.53
C LEU A 77 -19.87 2.36 4.58
N ALA A 78 -19.08 1.44 5.15
CA ALA A 78 -19.55 0.55 6.20
C ALA A 78 -19.99 1.31 7.46
N ARG A 79 -19.27 2.39 7.83
CA ARG A 79 -19.62 3.28 8.95
C ARG A 79 -20.88 4.11 8.68
N LEU A 80 -21.18 4.44 7.43
CA LEU A 80 -22.44 5.05 7.02
C LEU A 80 -23.61 4.07 7.04
N GLY A 81 -23.36 2.78 7.23
CA GLY A 81 -24.39 1.76 7.40
C GLY A 81 -24.60 0.85 6.20
N TYR A 82 -23.86 1.04 5.09
CA TYR A 82 -23.92 0.15 3.94
C TYR A 82 -23.45 -1.26 4.31
N THR A 83 -24.21 -2.27 3.92
CA THR A 83 -24.00 -3.66 4.39
C THR A 83 -23.38 -4.58 3.34
N ASP A 84 -23.48 -4.25 2.05
CA ASP A 84 -22.95 -5.08 0.97
C ASP A 84 -21.82 -4.40 0.19
N ILE A 85 -20.64 -4.43 0.80
CA ILE A 85 -19.43 -3.81 0.27
C ILE A 85 -18.41 -4.90 -0.02
N THR A 86 -18.00 -5.02 -1.28
CA THR A 86 -17.00 -6.03 -1.71
C THR A 86 -15.83 -5.37 -2.41
N ILE A 87 -14.62 -5.60 -1.89
CA ILE A 87 -13.36 -5.21 -2.51
C ILE A 87 -12.82 -6.40 -3.31
N TYR A 88 -12.57 -6.20 -4.60
CA TYR A 88 -11.92 -7.16 -5.49
C TYR A 88 -10.44 -6.81 -5.65
N GLU A 89 -9.55 -7.75 -5.36
CA GLU A 89 -8.11 -7.58 -5.48
C GLU A 89 -7.52 -8.56 -6.50
N LYS A 90 -6.61 -8.07 -7.35
CA LYS A 90 -5.96 -8.87 -8.38
C LYS A 90 -5.04 -9.93 -7.79
N ASN A 91 -4.28 -9.57 -6.76
CA ASN A 91 -3.26 -10.44 -6.17
C ASN A 91 -3.85 -11.31 -5.05
N ASP A 92 -3.07 -12.30 -4.60
CA ASP A 92 -3.42 -13.17 -3.46
C ASP A 92 -3.16 -12.51 -2.10
N TYR A 93 -2.61 -11.30 -2.10
CA TYR A 93 -2.35 -10.49 -0.91
C TYR A 93 -3.15 -9.19 -0.96
N VAL A 94 -3.34 -8.59 0.21
CA VAL A 94 -4.14 -7.38 0.43
C VAL A 94 -3.25 -6.24 0.96
N GLY A 95 -3.71 -5.00 0.89
CA GLY A 95 -2.98 -3.80 1.36
C GLY A 95 -2.21 -3.04 0.28
N GLY A 96 -2.23 -3.49 -0.97
CA GLY A 96 -1.61 -2.81 -2.10
C GLY A 96 -0.11 -2.54 -1.89
N LEU A 97 0.34 -1.31 -2.19
CA LEU A 97 1.75 -0.90 -2.05
C LEU A 97 2.28 -1.04 -0.61
N SER A 98 1.43 -0.85 0.40
CA SER A 98 1.79 -1.01 1.81
C SER A 98 2.30 -2.42 2.11
N SER A 99 1.75 -3.42 1.43
CA SER A 99 2.19 -4.80 1.50
C SER A 99 3.31 -5.09 0.51
N SER A 100 3.10 -4.76 -0.77
CA SER A 100 3.98 -5.22 -1.86
C SER A 100 5.30 -4.46 -2.01
N GLU A 101 5.36 -3.18 -1.65
CA GLU A 101 6.51 -2.34 -2.02
C GLU A 101 7.18 -1.64 -0.84
N ILE A 102 6.39 -1.15 0.13
CA ILE A 102 6.97 -0.51 1.32
C ILE A 102 7.73 -1.56 2.12
N PRO A 103 9.04 -1.38 2.38
CA PRO A 103 9.83 -2.40 3.04
C PRO A 103 9.37 -2.72 4.48
N GLN A 104 9.54 -3.98 4.90
CA GLN A 104 9.16 -4.47 6.24
C GLN A 104 9.77 -3.64 7.39
N PHE A 105 10.98 -3.11 7.20
CA PHE A 105 11.66 -2.30 8.22
C PHE A 105 11.09 -0.87 8.35
N ARG A 106 10.27 -0.40 7.40
CA ARG A 106 9.52 0.86 7.52
C ARG A 106 8.06 0.64 7.93
N LEU A 107 7.45 -0.40 7.37
CA LEU A 107 6.05 -0.74 7.61
C LEU A 107 5.91 -2.26 7.80
N PRO A 108 5.78 -2.71 9.05
CA PRO A 108 5.53 -4.11 9.35
C PRO A 108 4.19 -4.60 8.77
N TYR A 109 4.18 -5.80 8.18
CA TYR A 109 2.99 -6.37 7.54
C TYR A 109 1.81 -6.57 8.49
N ASP A 110 2.08 -6.90 9.76
CA ASP A 110 1.06 -7.08 10.79
C ASP A 110 0.30 -5.78 11.10
N VAL A 111 0.86 -4.61 10.80
CA VAL A 111 0.14 -3.32 10.90
C VAL A 111 -0.90 -3.21 9.79
N VAL A 112 -0.53 -3.62 8.57
CA VAL A 112 -1.45 -3.61 7.42
C VAL A 112 -2.57 -4.62 7.61
N ASP A 113 -2.25 -5.84 8.06
CA ASP A 113 -3.27 -6.85 8.37
C ASP A 113 -4.22 -6.35 9.45
N PHE A 114 -3.70 -5.75 10.53
CA PHE A 114 -4.53 -5.17 11.60
C PHE A 114 -5.59 -4.18 11.07
N GLU A 115 -5.20 -3.21 10.25
CA GLU A 115 -6.15 -2.24 9.67
C GLU A 115 -7.18 -2.91 8.75
N ILE A 116 -6.79 -3.96 8.02
CA ILE A 116 -7.69 -4.72 7.16
C ILE A 116 -8.69 -5.53 8.00
N GLN A 117 -8.26 -6.10 9.14
CA GLN A 117 -9.18 -6.79 10.04
C GLN A 117 -10.22 -5.82 10.63
N LEU A 118 -9.84 -4.59 10.98
CA LEU A 118 -10.81 -3.57 11.43
C LEU A 118 -11.87 -3.27 10.36
N ALA A 119 -11.49 -3.23 9.07
CA ALA A 119 -12.44 -3.06 7.97
C ALA A 119 -13.36 -4.29 7.83
N LYS A 120 -12.82 -5.52 7.99
CA LYS A 120 -13.61 -6.75 7.97
C LYS A 120 -14.58 -6.85 9.15
N ASP A 121 -14.19 -6.38 10.34
CA ASP A 121 -15.03 -6.39 11.55
C ASP A 121 -16.35 -5.62 11.35
N ILE A 122 -16.34 -4.59 10.50
CA ILE A 122 -17.52 -3.80 10.15
C ILE A 122 -18.26 -4.30 8.90
N GLY A 123 -17.91 -5.48 8.39
CA GLY A 123 -18.65 -6.19 7.34
C GLY A 123 -18.11 -6.01 5.92
N VAL A 124 -16.94 -5.39 5.73
CA VAL A 124 -16.32 -5.28 4.40
C VAL A 124 -15.83 -6.66 3.94
N LYS A 125 -16.28 -7.09 2.76
CA LYS A 125 -15.86 -8.34 2.12
C LYS A 125 -14.68 -8.08 1.21
N ILE A 126 -13.73 -9.03 1.15
CA ILE A 126 -12.56 -8.95 0.27
C ILE A 126 -12.44 -10.25 -0.51
N VAL A 127 -12.35 -10.15 -1.83
CA VAL A 127 -12.18 -11.26 -2.77
C VAL A 127 -10.88 -11.05 -3.54
N THR A 128 -9.91 -11.94 -3.34
CA THR A 128 -8.62 -11.93 -4.03
C THR A 128 -8.67 -12.70 -5.35
N GLY A 129 -7.63 -12.57 -6.19
CA GLY A 129 -7.54 -13.24 -7.50
C GLY A 129 -8.49 -12.70 -8.58
N ARG A 130 -9.04 -11.50 -8.39
CA ARG A 130 -10.00 -10.86 -9.31
C ARG A 130 -9.49 -9.51 -9.78
N ALA A 131 -9.25 -9.37 -11.07
CA ALA A 131 -8.65 -8.20 -11.67
C ALA A 131 -9.64 -7.43 -12.55
N LEU A 132 -9.53 -6.10 -12.57
CA LEU A 132 -10.14 -5.28 -13.62
C LEU A 132 -9.42 -5.55 -14.94
N HIS A 133 -10.01 -6.40 -15.75
CA HIS A 133 -9.45 -6.87 -17.02
C HIS A 133 -10.59 -7.30 -17.95
N LYS A 134 -10.40 -7.14 -19.27
CA LYS A 134 -11.42 -7.47 -20.28
C LYS A 134 -12.00 -8.89 -20.12
N ASN A 135 -11.14 -9.84 -19.72
CA ASN A 135 -11.51 -11.26 -19.57
C ASN A 135 -11.99 -11.64 -18.17
N ASP A 136 -11.94 -10.73 -17.20
CA ASP A 136 -12.34 -10.98 -15.81
C ASP A 136 -13.42 -9.98 -15.40
N LEU A 137 -13.14 -9.07 -14.46
CA LEU A 137 -14.06 -8.02 -14.04
C LEU A 137 -14.03 -6.86 -15.03
N THR A 138 -15.20 -6.42 -15.47
CA THR A 138 -15.39 -5.13 -16.16
C THR A 138 -16.43 -4.31 -15.42
N VAL A 139 -16.38 -2.99 -15.57
CA VAL A 139 -17.37 -2.09 -14.95
C VAL A 139 -18.78 -2.43 -15.43
N GLU A 140 -18.93 -2.82 -16.69
CA GLU A 140 -20.20 -3.27 -17.28
C GLU A 140 -20.72 -4.55 -16.63
N LYS A 141 -19.86 -5.57 -16.47
CA LYS A 141 -20.23 -6.82 -15.78
C LYS A 141 -20.63 -6.55 -14.33
N LEU A 142 -19.84 -5.76 -13.59
CA LEU A 142 -20.16 -5.41 -12.21
C LEU A 142 -21.51 -4.70 -12.08
N LYS A 143 -21.84 -3.80 -13.01
CA LYS A 143 -23.15 -3.14 -13.07
C LYS A 143 -24.28 -4.12 -13.43
N ALA A 144 -24.03 -5.02 -14.39
CA ALA A 144 -24.99 -6.06 -14.78
C ALA A 144 -25.27 -7.06 -13.64
N ASP A 145 -24.25 -7.39 -12.85
CA ASP A 145 -24.32 -8.25 -11.66
C ASP A 145 -25.00 -7.55 -10.46
N GLY A 146 -25.43 -6.29 -10.63
CA GLY A 146 -26.26 -5.56 -9.66
C GLY A 146 -25.55 -4.52 -8.82
N ALA A 147 -24.25 -4.29 -9.02
CA ALA A 147 -23.52 -3.24 -8.30
C ALA A 147 -24.10 -1.85 -8.63
N LYS A 148 -24.53 -1.12 -7.60
CA LYS A 148 -25.08 0.23 -7.74
C LYS A 148 -24.00 1.30 -7.82
N ALA A 149 -22.84 1.03 -7.23
CA ALA A 149 -21.67 1.89 -7.32
C ALA A 149 -20.41 1.05 -7.52
N VAL A 150 -19.46 1.61 -8.27
CA VAL A 150 -18.14 1.03 -8.48
C VAL A 150 -17.07 2.06 -8.14
N PHE A 151 -16.18 1.72 -7.21
CA PHE A 151 -14.99 2.52 -6.88
C PHE A 151 -13.74 1.88 -7.49
N ILE A 152 -12.92 2.67 -8.18
CA ILE A 152 -11.69 2.18 -8.82
C ILE A 152 -10.49 2.71 -8.05
N GLY A 153 -9.83 1.82 -7.30
CA GLY A 153 -8.67 2.10 -6.46
C GLY A 153 -7.46 1.24 -6.80
N ILE A 154 -7.27 0.89 -8.08
CA ILE A 154 -6.20 -0.04 -8.54
C ILE A 154 -4.78 0.56 -8.49
N GLY A 155 -4.66 1.87 -8.31
CA GLY A 155 -3.38 2.58 -8.33
C GLY A 155 -2.71 2.57 -9.70
N MET A 156 -1.37 2.61 -9.71
CA MET A 156 -0.53 2.50 -10.91
C MET A 156 0.21 1.16 -10.89
N PRO A 157 -0.32 0.12 -11.57
CA PRO A 157 0.22 -1.23 -11.48
C PRO A 157 1.55 -1.39 -12.22
N ASP A 158 1.74 -0.68 -13.33
CA ASP A 158 2.90 -0.87 -14.21
C ASP A 158 4.07 0.05 -13.87
N PRO A 159 5.33 -0.43 -14.00
CA PRO A 159 6.51 0.41 -13.84
C PRO A 159 6.69 1.32 -15.06
N LYS A 160 7.28 2.50 -14.83
CA LYS A 160 7.75 3.35 -15.92
C LYS A 160 9.04 2.77 -16.52
N LYS A 161 8.99 2.37 -17.79
CA LYS A 161 10.17 1.88 -18.55
C LYS A 161 10.76 2.98 -19.43
N ILE A 162 12.05 2.86 -19.75
CA ILE A 162 12.80 3.78 -20.60
C ILE A 162 13.48 2.95 -21.69
N SER A 163 13.49 3.45 -22.92
CA SER A 163 14.00 2.73 -24.10
C SER A 163 15.45 2.26 -23.97
N VAL A 164 16.30 2.97 -23.22
CA VAL A 164 17.70 2.56 -23.00
C VAL A 164 17.84 1.22 -22.28
N PHE A 165 16.82 0.79 -21.53
CA PHE A 165 16.80 -0.49 -20.81
C PHE A 165 15.92 -1.54 -21.51
N GLU A 166 15.52 -1.29 -22.75
CA GLU A 166 14.75 -2.25 -23.53
C GLU A 166 15.57 -3.51 -23.82
N GLY A 167 14.95 -4.68 -23.71
CA GLY A 167 15.62 -5.98 -23.83
C GLY A 167 16.35 -6.45 -22.57
N LEU A 168 16.56 -5.60 -21.55
CA LEU A 168 17.13 -6.02 -20.27
C LEU A 168 16.07 -6.68 -19.37
N ASN A 169 16.52 -7.65 -18.58
CA ASN A 169 15.67 -8.46 -17.71
C ASN A 169 16.47 -8.90 -16.47
N GLN A 170 15.83 -9.70 -15.61
CA GLN A 170 16.42 -10.14 -14.34
C GLN A 170 17.68 -11.00 -14.52
N SER A 171 17.80 -11.79 -15.61
CA SER A 171 19.02 -12.57 -15.88
C SER A 171 20.21 -11.68 -16.24
N HIS A 172 19.96 -10.48 -16.77
CA HIS A 172 20.98 -9.46 -16.99
C HIS A 172 21.28 -8.62 -15.72
N GLY A 173 20.64 -8.93 -14.58
CA GLY A 173 20.74 -8.14 -13.35
C GLY A 173 19.94 -6.84 -13.35
N PHE A 174 19.04 -6.64 -14.33
CA PHE A 174 18.17 -5.48 -14.40
C PHE A 174 16.80 -5.78 -13.78
N TYR A 175 16.36 -4.89 -12.89
CA TYR A 175 15.07 -4.97 -12.22
C TYR A 175 14.39 -3.61 -12.27
N THR A 176 13.07 -3.61 -12.50
CA THR A 176 12.26 -2.44 -12.15
C THR A 176 11.90 -2.47 -10.67
N SER A 177 11.46 -1.35 -10.11
CA SER A 177 10.96 -1.32 -8.72
C SER A 177 9.77 -2.26 -8.50
N LYS A 178 8.91 -2.43 -9.53
CA LYS A 178 7.78 -3.36 -9.51
C LYS A 178 8.19 -4.83 -9.60
N ASP A 179 9.43 -5.13 -9.98
CA ASP A 179 9.98 -6.49 -9.89
C ASP A 179 10.69 -6.71 -8.54
N PHE A 180 11.56 -5.76 -8.17
CA PHE A 180 12.47 -5.93 -7.05
C PHE A 180 11.80 -5.83 -5.68
N LEU A 181 11.01 -4.78 -5.43
CA LEU A 181 10.43 -4.55 -4.11
C LEU A 181 9.39 -5.63 -3.74
N PRO A 182 8.50 -6.08 -4.63
CA PRO A 182 7.61 -7.21 -4.33
C PRO A 182 8.34 -8.51 -4.02
N MET A 183 9.49 -8.75 -4.66
CA MET A 183 10.33 -9.92 -4.35
C MET A 183 10.91 -9.83 -2.93
N ILE A 184 11.44 -8.67 -2.54
CA ILE A 184 11.93 -8.42 -1.18
C ILE A 184 10.80 -8.51 -0.15
N ALA A 185 9.64 -7.91 -0.44
CA ALA A 185 8.48 -7.95 0.43
C ALA A 185 8.00 -9.40 0.65
N ALA A 186 7.90 -10.20 -0.41
CA ALA A 186 7.51 -11.61 -0.31
C ALA A 186 8.50 -12.46 0.51
N ALA A 187 9.79 -12.13 0.48
CA ALA A 187 10.81 -12.82 1.27
C ALA A 187 10.87 -12.35 2.73
N SER A 188 10.49 -11.11 3.03
CA SER A 188 10.68 -10.48 4.35
C SER A 188 9.41 -10.31 5.19
N LYS A 189 8.22 -10.42 4.58
CA LYS A 189 6.93 -10.21 5.25
C LYS A 189 6.22 -11.54 5.52
N PRO A 190 6.33 -12.11 6.73
CA PRO A 190 5.60 -13.33 7.06
C PRO A 190 4.09 -13.08 7.00
N GLY A 191 3.34 -14.00 6.40
CA GLY A 191 1.88 -13.91 6.26
C GLY A 191 1.39 -13.10 5.04
N MET A 192 2.28 -12.50 4.24
CA MET A 192 1.87 -11.79 3.02
C MET A 192 1.56 -12.73 1.85
N CYS A 193 2.32 -13.82 1.68
CA CYS A 193 2.11 -14.81 0.64
C CYS A 193 1.94 -16.18 1.27
N ALA A 194 1.01 -17.00 0.73
CA ALA A 194 0.87 -18.41 1.09
C ALA A 194 2.04 -19.28 0.58
N CYS A 195 2.91 -18.73 -0.25
CA CYS A 195 4.10 -19.39 -0.75
C CYS A 195 5.16 -19.54 0.34
N SER A 196 5.74 -20.74 0.45
CA SER A 196 6.87 -21.07 1.34
C SER A 196 7.92 -19.96 1.29
N ALA A 197 8.47 -19.58 2.45
CA ALA A 197 9.41 -18.46 2.61
C ALA A 197 10.35 -18.31 1.41
N LYS A 198 10.07 -17.33 0.54
CA LYS A 198 10.91 -17.07 -0.63
C LYS A 198 12.27 -16.63 -0.13
N GLN A 199 13.34 -17.23 -0.65
CA GLN A 199 14.68 -16.76 -0.35
C GLN A 199 14.84 -15.31 -0.80
N LEU A 200 15.48 -14.51 0.04
CA LEU A 200 15.90 -13.17 -0.34
C LEU A 200 16.77 -13.26 -1.61
N PRO A 201 16.57 -12.38 -2.61
CA PRO A 201 17.46 -12.33 -3.76
C PRO A 201 18.88 -12.05 -3.27
N SER A 202 19.85 -12.87 -3.70
CA SER A 202 21.26 -12.64 -3.38
C SER A 202 21.86 -11.66 -4.38
N MET A 203 22.00 -10.40 -3.97
CA MET A 203 22.66 -9.37 -4.76
C MET A 203 24.13 -9.31 -4.35
N LYS A 204 25.05 -9.68 -5.25
CA LYS A 204 26.50 -9.59 -5.00
C LYS A 204 27.11 -8.39 -5.73
N GLY A 205 28.00 -7.67 -5.05
CA GLY A 205 28.75 -6.55 -5.65
C GLY A 205 28.04 -5.20 -5.55
N ARG A 206 28.27 -4.32 -6.54
CA ARG A 206 27.75 -2.95 -6.56
C ARG A 206 26.38 -2.91 -7.22
N VAL A 207 25.40 -2.34 -6.54
CA VAL A 207 24.05 -2.13 -7.09
C VAL A 207 23.87 -0.64 -7.41
N ILE A 208 23.39 -0.36 -8.61
CA ILE A 208 23.09 0.99 -9.06
C ILE A 208 21.57 1.14 -9.08
N THR A 209 21.05 2.05 -8.26
CA THR A 209 19.65 2.43 -8.27
C THR A 209 19.50 3.72 -9.06
N THR A 210 18.86 3.64 -10.23
CA THR A 210 18.67 4.81 -11.10
C THR A 210 17.32 5.48 -10.85
N PHE A 211 17.33 6.79 -10.64
CA PHE A 211 16.14 7.60 -10.50
C PHE A 211 15.98 8.55 -11.69
N LEU A 212 14.97 8.30 -12.52
CA LEU A 212 14.74 9.03 -13.77
C LEU A 212 13.30 9.60 -13.80
N SER A 213 12.96 10.46 -12.84
CA SER A 213 11.65 11.13 -12.82
C SER A 213 11.67 12.48 -13.54
N ARG A 214 10.88 12.63 -14.61
CA ARG A 214 10.74 13.87 -15.40
C ARG A 214 10.13 15.05 -14.61
N HIS A 215 9.41 14.77 -13.52
CA HIS A 215 8.80 15.75 -12.63
C HIS A 215 9.28 15.56 -11.19
N PHE A 216 9.83 16.62 -10.60
CA PHE A 216 10.35 16.65 -9.23
C PHE A 216 9.25 16.86 -8.17
N LYS A 217 8.04 17.24 -8.59
CA LYS A 217 6.93 17.63 -7.70
C LYS A 217 6.11 16.46 -7.11
N CYS A 218 6.43 15.22 -7.43
CA CYS A 218 5.79 14.06 -6.80
C CYS A 218 6.76 13.44 -5.79
N SER A 219 6.64 13.78 -4.50
CA SER A 219 7.49 13.26 -3.41
C SER A 219 7.54 11.72 -3.40
N PHE A 220 6.47 11.05 -3.81
CA PHE A 220 6.39 9.59 -3.88
C PHE A 220 7.38 8.90 -4.84
N VAL A 221 7.89 9.59 -5.86
CA VAL A 221 8.78 8.92 -6.84
C VAL A 221 10.17 8.70 -6.22
N GLY A 222 10.62 9.63 -5.35
CA GLY A 222 11.91 9.52 -4.65
C GLY A 222 11.95 8.35 -3.67
N ASP A 223 10.85 8.13 -2.94
CA ASP A 223 10.72 7.06 -1.95
C ASP A 223 11.03 5.68 -2.54
N THR A 224 10.52 5.40 -3.75
CA THR A 224 10.76 4.12 -4.43
C THR A 224 12.25 3.85 -4.64
N ALA A 225 13.03 4.87 -5.02
CA ALA A 225 14.47 4.72 -5.23
C ALA A 225 15.21 4.46 -3.91
N PHE A 226 14.86 5.18 -2.84
CA PHE A 226 15.47 4.97 -1.52
C PHE A 226 15.07 3.63 -0.89
N ASP A 227 13.83 3.19 -1.08
CA ASP A 227 13.39 1.85 -0.66
C ASP A 227 14.13 0.76 -1.44
N CYS A 228 14.33 0.91 -2.75
CA CYS A 228 15.15 -0.02 -3.54
C CYS A 228 16.59 -0.03 -3.05
N ALA A 229 17.18 1.15 -2.80
CA ALA A 229 18.57 1.26 -2.36
C ALA A 229 18.80 0.62 -1.00
N THR A 230 17.94 0.92 -0.03
CA THR A 230 18.03 0.35 1.32
C THR A 230 17.72 -1.14 1.32
N SER A 231 16.77 -1.61 0.50
CA SER A 231 16.46 -3.04 0.34
C SER A 231 17.59 -3.81 -0.35
N ALA A 232 18.29 -3.21 -1.30
CA ALA A 232 19.46 -3.82 -1.95
C ALA A 232 20.58 -4.14 -0.96
N LEU A 233 20.79 -3.31 0.06
CA LEU A 233 21.73 -3.61 1.15
C LEU A 233 21.31 -4.86 1.94
N ARG A 234 20.00 -5.05 2.19
CA ARG A 234 19.49 -6.24 2.89
C ARG A 234 19.57 -7.50 2.02
N ALA A 235 19.55 -7.33 0.71
CA ALA A 235 19.79 -8.39 -0.27
C ALA A 235 21.29 -8.79 -0.41
N GLY A 236 22.20 -8.14 0.34
CA GLY A 236 23.63 -8.49 0.37
C GLY A 236 24.53 -7.61 -0.51
N ALA A 237 24.01 -6.52 -1.07
CA ALA A 237 24.83 -5.61 -1.87
C ALA A 237 25.98 -5.01 -1.04
N SER A 238 27.21 -5.00 -1.58
CA SER A 238 28.37 -4.46 -0.86
C SER A 238 28.42 -2.94 -0.89
N ARG A 239 27.85 -2.33 -1.93
CA ARG A 239 27.71 -0.88 -2.08
C ARG A 239 26.51 -0.57 -2.95
N VAL A 240 25.79 0.47 -2.60
CA VAL A 240 24.67 1.00 -3.38
C VAL A 240 24.98 2.42 -3.83
N THR A 241 24.67 2.75 -5.07
CA THR A 241 24.78 4.12 -5.60
C THR A 241 23.43 4.55 -6.14
N VAL A 242 22.93 5.67 -5.63
CA VAL A 242 21.68 6.27 -6.10
C VAL A 242 22.03 7.37 -7.09
N VAL A 243 21.56 7.23 -8.33
CA VAL A 243 21.87 8.16 -9.43
C VAL A 243 20.64 8.99 -9.74
N PHE A 244 20.77 10.31 -9.59
CA PHE A 244 19.75 11.28 -9.92
C PHE A 244 20.11 12.02 -11.20
N ARG A 245 19.10 12.37 -12.02
CA ARG A 245 19.30 13.23 -13.20
C ARG A 245 19.38 14.73 -12.88
N LYS A 246 19.06 15.13 -11.64
CA LYS A 246 19.05 16.51 -11.15
C LYS A 246 20.00 16.62 -9.95
N GLY A 247 20.29 17.84 -9.53
CA GLY A 247 21.03 18.10 -8.29
C GLY A 247 20.31 17.58 -7.05
N PHE A 248 21.07 17.51 -5.96
CA PHE A 248 20.57 17.28 -4.60
C PHE A 248 19.83 18.51 -4.08
#